data_AF-A0A5K0W1F6-F1
#
_entry.id   AF-A0A5K0W1F6-F1
#
_cell.length_a   1.000
_cell.length_b   1.000
_cell.length_c   1.000
_cell.angle_alpha   90.00
_cell.angle_beta   90.00
_cell.angle_gamma   90.00
#
_symmetry.space_group_name_H-M   'P 1'
#
loop_
_entity.id
_entity.type
_entity.pdbx_description
1 polymer ?
#
loop_
_entity_poly.entity_id
_entity_poly.type
_entity_poly.pdbx_seq_one_letter_code
_entity_poly.pdbx_strand_id
1 'polypeptide(L)' 'MYITERDMEIVLDHPIVFFSEEQEPETESVEFLFSTECEHMPDGNYSQKYKTRELQASDRQEAISLILK' A
#
# COMPACT_ATOMS: atom_id res chain seq x y z
N MET A 1 -22.24 -27.06 -9.16
CA MET A 1 -21.96 -25.97 -10.11
C MET A 1 -21.88 -24.70 -9.28
N TYR A 2 -20.77 -23.98 -9.41
CA TYR A 2 -20.17 -23.13 -8.39
C TYR A 2 -20.92 -21.81 -8.15
N ILE A 3 -20.86 -21.35 -6.90
CA ILE A 3 -21.36 -20.05 -6.41
C ILE A 3 -20.56 -18.95 -7.10
N THR A 4 -21.22 -18.03 -7.81
CA THR A 4 -20.60 -16.85 -8.40
C THR A 4 -20.59 -15.71 -7.38
N GLU A 5 -19.39 -15.37 -6.93
CA GLU A 5 -19.13 -14.27 -6.00
C GLU A 5 -19.33 -12.91 -6.69
N ARG A 6 -20.36 -12.19 -6.21
CA ARG A 6 -20.42 -10.74 -5.97
C ARG A 6 -19.57 -9.83 -6.85
N ASP A 7 -20.26 -9.08 -7.70
CA ASP A 7 -19.85 -7.73 -8.10
C ASP A 7 -19.79 -6.82 -6.86
N MET A 8 -18.60 -6.69 -6.26
CA MET A 8 -18.29 -5.57 -5.36
C MET A 8 -17.61 -4.50 -6.21
N GLU A 9 -18.42 -3.58 -6.72
CA GLU A 9 -17.99 -2.39 -7.43
C GLU A 9 -17.28 -1.46 -6.42
N ILE A 10 -15.94 -1.41 -6.48
CA ILE A 10 -15.16 -0.50 -5.65
C ILE A 10 -15.10 0.85 -6.37
N VAL A 11 -16.00 1.76 -6.00
CA VAL A 11 -15.95 3.15 -6.45
C VAL A 11 -14.83 3.87 -5.68
N LEU A 12 -13.68 4.05 -6.30
CA LEU A 12 -12.60 4.90 -5.78
C LEU A 12 -12.85 6.35 -6.21
N ASP A 13 -13.36 7.14 -5.27
CA ASP A 13 -13.76 8.55 -5.44
C ASP A 13 -12.57 9.53 -5.43
N HIS A 14 -11.33 9.07 -5.62
CA HIS A 14 -10.13 9.90 -5.57
C HIS A 14 -9.28 9.73 -6.83
N PRO A 15 -8.97 10.80 -7.58
CA PRO A 15 -8.16 10.70 -8.78
C PRO A 15 -6.73 10.35 -8.38
N ILE A 16 -6.28 9.18 -8.81
CA ILE A 16 -4.86 8.83 -8.84
C ILE A 16 -4.18 9.89 -9.71
N VAL A 17 -3.23 10.62 -9.14
CA VAL A 17 -2.45 11.63 -9.87
C VAL A 17 -1.72 10.93 -11.00
N PHE A 18 -2.18 11.13 -12.23
CA PHE A 18 -1.53 10.62 -13.44
C PHE A 18 -0.15 11.29 -13.55
N PHE A 19 0.90 10.48 -13.64
CA PHE A 19 2.25 10.92 -13.96
C PHE A 19 2.23 11.73 -15.26
N SER A 20 2.92 12.86 -15.28
CA SER A 20 3.05 13.74 -16.45
C SER A 20 3.65 13.00 -17.65
N GLU A 21 3.04 13.15 -18.82
CA GLU A 21 3.31 12.44 -20.09
C GLU A 21 4.73 12.58 -20.70
N GLU A 22 5.68 13.24 -20.02
CA GLU A 22 7.03 13.48 -20.54
C GLU A 22 8.14 12.66 -19.84
N GLN A 23 7.79 11.82 -18.87
CA GLN A 23 8.63 10.70 -18.48
C GLN A 23 7.90 9.46 -18.98
N GLU A 24 8.40 8.78 -20.01
CA GLU A 24 8.04 7.37 -20.17
C GLU A 24 8.47 6.71 -18.85
N PRO A 25 7.53 6.25 -18.01
CA PRO A 25 7.96 5.42 -16.90
C PRO A 25 8.63 4.22 -17.56
N GLU A 26 9.87 3.91 -17.19
CA GLU A 26 10.35 2.55 -17.36
C GLU A 26 9.28 1.69 -16.69
N THR A 27 8.40 1.08 -17.49
CA THR A 27 7.28 0.32 -16.94
C THR A 27 7.92 -0.91 -16.34
N GLU A 28 8.26 -0.82 -15.06
CA GLU A 28 8.61 -1.96 -14.24
C GLU A 28 7.53 -3.01 -14.49
N SER A 29 7.94 -4.17 -15.01
CA SER A 29 7.00 -5.23 -15.31
C SER A 29 6.30 -5.65 -14.02
N VAL A 30 5.07 -6.15 -14.12
CA VAL A 30 4.36 -6.71 -12.96
C VAL A 30 5.23 -7.77 -12.26
N GLU A 31 5.99 -8.55 -13.03
CA GLU A 31 6.96 -9.52 -12.52
C GLU A 31 8.09 -8.87 -11.71
N PHE A 32 8.61 -7.73 -12.18
CA PHE A 32 9.63 -6.98 -11.46
C PHE A 32 9.09 -6.47 -10.11
N LEU A 33 7.90 -5.88 -10.08
CA LEU A 33 7.26 -5.40 -8.84
C LEU A 33 7.09 -6.51 -7.80
N PHE A 34 6.66 -7.70 -8.22
CA PHE A 34 6.56 -8.84 -7.31
C PHE A 34 7.92 -9.36 -6.86
N SER A 35 8.94 -9.28 -7.72
CA SER A 35 10.29 -9.73 -7.37
C SER A 35 10.95 -8.85 -6.30
N THR A 36 10.62 -7.56 -6.25
CA THR A 36 11.19 -6.57 -5.33
C THR A 36 10.32 -6.30 -4.11
N GLU A 37 9.08 -6.81 -4.05
CA GLU A 37 8.14 -6.57 -2.94
C GLU A 37 8.77 -6.83 -1.56
N CYS A 38 9.53 -7.93 -1.44
CA CYS A 38 10.13 -8.34 -0.17
C CYS A 38 11.22 -7.38 0.33
N GLU A 39 11.89 -6.65 -0.56
CA GLU A 39 12.93 -5.67 -0.22
C GLU A 39 12.34 -4.42 0.44
N HIS A 40 11.04 -4.17 0.20
CA HIS A 40 10.31 -3.02 0.71
C HIS A 40 9.37 -3.36 1.87
N MET A 41 9.29 -4.64 2.27
CA MET A 41 8.46 -5.04 3.40
C MET A 41 9.09 -4.60 4.73
N PRO A 42 8.29 -4.07 5.68
CA PRO A 42 8.80 -3.76 7.00
C PRO A 42 9.25 -5.02 7.73
N ASP A 43 10.30 -4.90 8.56
CA ASP A 43 10.75 -5.99 9.42
C ASP A 43 9.60 -6.53 10.28
N GLY A 44 9.38 -7.85 10.29
CA GLY A 44 8.29 -8.47 11.07
C GLY A 44 8.37 -8.21 12.58
N ASN A 45 9.54 -7.81 13.09
CA ASN A 45 9.77 -7.45 14.50
C ASN A 45 10.04 -5.94 14.69
N TYR A 46 9.59 -5.08 13.77
CA TYR A 46 9.82 -3.62 13.84
C TYR A 46 9.39 -3.04 15.20
N SER A 47 8.32 -3.59 15.80
CA SER A 47 7.82 -3.14 17.11
C SER A 47 8.84 -3.27 18.24
N GLN A 48 9.63 -4.35 18.20
CA GLN A 48 10.70 -4.61 19.18
C GLN A 48 11.97 -3.84 18.82
N LYS A 49 12.33 -3.81 17.53
CA LYS A 49 13.55 -3.17 17.02
C LYS A 49 13.55 -1.65 17.24
N TYR A 50 12.41 -1.00 16.99
CA TYR A 50 12.29 0.45 17.05
C TYR A 50 11.64 0.96 18.35
N LYS A 51 11.49 0.10 19.36
CA LYS A 51 10.86 0.43 20.66
C LYS A 51 9.46 1.05 20.52
N THR A 52 8.72 0.68 19.49
CA THR A 52 7.34 1.15 19.26
C THR A 52 6.31 0.30 20.00
N ARG A 53 6.73 -0.48 21.01
CA ARG A 53 5.85 -1.32 21.83
C ARG A 53 4.74 -0.54 22.53
N GLU A 54 5.00 0.72 22.85
CA GLU A 54 4.01 1.60 23.50
C GLU A 54 3.00 2.17 22.51
N LEU A 55 3.32 2.17 21.21
CA LEU A 55 2.42 2.63 20.16
C LEU A 55 1.36 1.56 19.89
N GLN A 56 0.11 1.98 20.00
CA GLN A 56 -1.04 1.17 19.63
C GLN A 56 -1.27 1.25 18.12
N ALA A 57 -2.02 0.28 17.59
CA ALA A 57 -2.44 0.31 16.19
C ALA A 57 -3.25 1.58 15.85
N SER A 58 -3.99 2.14 16.82
CA SER A 58 -4.73 3.40 16.69
C SER A 58 -3.83 4.58 16.38
N ASP A 59 -2.67 4.67 17.04
CA ASP A 59 -1.74 5.78 16.86
C ASP A 59 -1.16 5.79 15.44
N ARG A 60 -0.90 4.59 14.89
CA ARG A 60 -0.50 4.42 13.49
C ARG A 60 -1.62 4.84 12.53
N GLN A 61 -2.86 4.46 12.80
CA GLN A 61 -4.01 4.83 11.96
C GLN A 61 -4.24 6.34 11.94
N GLU A 62 -4.14 6.98 13.11
CA GLU A 62 -4.23 8.44 13.22
C GLU A 62 -3.11 9.12 12.43
N ALA A 63 -1.86 8.66 12.58
CA ALA A 63 -0.73 9.20 11.84
C ALA A 63 -0.91 9.05 10.31
N ILE A 64 -1.37 7.90 9.82
CA ILE A 64 -1.69 7.69 8.40
C ILE A 64 -2.77 8.68 7.95
N SER A 65 -3.82 8.86 8.77
CA SER A 65 -4.92 9.79 8.47
C SER A 65 -4.44 11.24 8.39
N LEU A 66 -3.42 11.62 9.15
CA LEU A 66 -2.81 12.95 9.08
C LEU A 66 -1.98 13.16 7.81
N ILE A 67 -1.30 12.12 7.32
CA ILE A 67 -0.47 12.17 6.10
C ILE A 67 -1.34 12.28 4.85
N LEU A 68 -2.49 11.60 4.82
CA LEU A 68 -3.39 11.55 3.66
C LEU A 68 -4.31 12.78 3.51
N LYS A 69 -4.14 13.84 4.32
CA LYS A 69 -4.93 15.09 4.25
C LYS A 69 -4.58 15.93 3.03
#